data_AF-A0A268U667-F1
#
_entry.id   AF-A0A268U667-F1
#
_cell.length_a   1.000
_cell.length_b   1.000
_cell.length_c   1.000
_cell.angle_alpha   90.00
_cell.angle_beta   90.00
_cell.angle_gamma   90.00
#
_symmetry.space_group_name_H-M   'P 1'
#
loop_
_entity.id
_entity.type
_entity.pdbx_description
1 polymer ?
#
loop_
_entity_poly.entity_id
_entity_poly.type
_entity_poly.pdbx_seq_one_letter_code
_entity_poly.pdbx_strand_id
1 'polypeptide(L)'
;MKPKVAIGSLGGTIGMISESKSRGIAPKLDAKDFVGMLNGIDNVVQLYGESLFNLPSGHLKFEILLQSIQWAVKQVENGASGVILTQGTDTLEESAFFCELFWDKPEPLILMGAMRGHEEIGAEGMRNLYCSILCAISPNSRDRGVMIVMNDKIHMARWARKSHSLSVDAFCSGGKNYGFIAEGKVEYFYPAIKRMVLPKPSTCEKKIFLWEQTLSGDARVLEWIEDYQDGLVISGFGAGHVDIETNRLIGSIVQKIPVVICTGTTDGPTVYNTYGYEGAEIGLIKSGVIMGGYLSAKKARILLWAIVNNGLDIEIFKDYSKMLVC
;
A
#
# COMPACT_ATOMS: atom_id res chain seq x y z
N MET A 1 23.47 -14.87 -18.56
CA MET A 1 22.45 -15.58 -17.74
C MET A 1 21.20 -14.71 -17.74
N LYS A 2 20.00 -15.27 -17.95
CA LYS A 2 18.76 -14.46 -17.97
C LYS A 2 18.46 -13.97 -16.54
N PRO A 3 17.96 -12.73 -16.34
CA PRO A 3 17.49 -12.29 -15.03
C PRO A 3 16.39 -13.23 -14.52
N LYS A 4 16.36 -13.47 -13.21
CA LYS A 4 15.33 -14.27 -12.57
C LYS A 4 14.28 -13.35 -11.97
N VAL A 5 13.00 -13.63 -12.18
CA VAL A 5 11.87 -12.93 -11.53
C VAL A 5 11.05 -13.94 -10.76
N ALA A 6 10.76 -13.64 -9.50
CA ALA A 6 9.90 -14.46 -8.66
C ALA A 6 8.50 -13.86 -8.57
N ILE A 7 7.46 -14.68 -8.68
CA ILE A 7 6.05 -14.28 -8.68
C ILE A 7 5.32 -15.03 -7.56
N GLY A 8 4.92 -14.32 -6.51
CA GLY A 8 4.15 -14.87 -5.39
C GLY A 8 2.67 -14.49 -5.51
N SER A 9 1.76 -15.46 -5.48
CA SER A 9 0.32 -15.16 -5.44
C SER A 9 -0.19 -15.15 -4.01
N LEU A 10 -0.89 -14.08 -3.63
CA LEU A 10 -1.64 -13.97 -2.36
C LEU A 10 -3.13 -14.31 -2.54
N GLY A 11 -3.56 -14.55 -3.79
CA GLY A 11 -4.94 -14.64 -4.23
C GLY A 11 -5.27 -13.62 -5.32
N GLY A 12 -6.56 -13.37 -5.55
CA GLY A 12 -7.04 -12.43 -6.56
C GLY A 12 -7.29 -13.03 -7.94
N THR A 13 -7.91 -12.23 -8.81
CA THR A 13 -8.61 -12.66 -10.03
C THR A 13 -7.71 -13.19 -11.14
N ILE A 14 -6.42 -12.85 -11.12
CA ILE A 14 -5.43 -13.34 -12.10
C ILE A 14 -5.11 -14.81 -11.89
N GLY A 15 -5.28 -15.31 -10.66
CA GLY A 15 -5.01 -16.69 -10.28
C GLY A 15 -6.17 -17.65 -10.34
N MET A 16 -7.35 -17.18 -10.71
CA MET A 16 -8.56 -17.99 -10.76
C MET A 16 -8.76 -18.52 -12.18
N ILE A 17 -8.20 -19.70 -12.47
CA ILE A 17 -8.62 -20.49 -13.62
C ILE A 17 -9.89 -21.24 -13.20
N SER A 18 -10.99 -21.07 -13.93
CA SER A 18 -12.22 -21.81 -13.66
C SER A 18 -12.04 -23.27 -14.09
N GLU A 19 -12.00 -24.22 -13.15
CA GLU A 19 -12.29 -25.61 -13.48
C GLU A 19 -13.81 -25.77 -13.59
N SER A 20 -14.24 -26.48 -14.64
CA SER A 20 -15.62 -26.77 -15.06
C SER A 20 -16.74 -26.66 -14.00
N LYS A 21 -17.91 -26.16 -14.44
CA LYS A 21 -19.20 -25.86 -13.77
C LYS A 21 -19.74 -26.76 -12.61
N SER A 22 -19.02 -27.74 -12.08
CA SER A 22 -19.51 -28.67 -11.05
C SER A 22 -18.62 -28.83 -9.80
N ARG A 23 -17.51 -28.10 -9.66
CA ARG A 23 -16.73 -28.05 -8.42
C ARG A 23 -16.32 -26.61 -8.13
N GLY A 24 -16.47 -26.17 -6.88
CA GLY A 24 -16.04 -24.83 -6.46
C GLY A 24 -14.56 -24.57 -6.78
N ILE A 25 -14.23 -23.28 -6.90
CA ILE A 25 -12.91 -22.76 -7.29
C ILE A 25 -11.80 -23.42 -6.46
N ALA A 26 -10.91 -24.17 -7.09
CA ALA A 26 -9.73 -24.78 -6.48
C ALA A 26 -8.44 -24.16 -7.06
N PRO A 27 -7.50 -23.68 -6.24
CA PRO A 27 -6.32 -22.97 -6.71
C PRO A 27 -5.26 -23.95 -7.23
N LYS A 28 -4.94 -23.87 -8.52
CA LYS A 28 -3.65 -24.30 -9.06
C LYS A 28 -3.12 -23.17 -9.93
N LEU A 29 -2.08 -22.52 -9.44
CA LEU A 29 -1.24 -21.65 -10.24
C LEU A 29 0.15 -22.23 -10.16
N ASP A 30 0.57 -22.94 -11.19
CA ASP A 30 2.00 -23.20 -11.40
C ASP A 30 2.56 -22.01 -12.18
N ALA A 31 3.76 -21.55 -11.86
CA ALA A 31 4.44 -20.44 -12.57
C ALA A 31 4.49 -20.66 -14.10
N LYS A 32 4.47 -21.93 -14.49
CA LYS A 32 4.42 -22.41 -15.88
C LYS A 32 3.16 -21.96 -16.63
N ASP A 33 2.04 -21.78 -15.93
CA ASP A 33 0.78 -21.35 -16.54
C ASP A 33 0.89 -19.89 -17.01
N PHE A 34 1.59 -19.03 -16.27
CA PHE A 34 1.86 -17.64 -16.68
C PHE A 34 2.91 -17.54 -17.79
N VAL A 35 3.94 -18.39 -17.71
CA VAL A 35 5.01 -18.49 -18.71
C VAL A 35 4.44 -18.85 -20.09
N GLY A 36 3.57 -19.87 -20.16
CA GLY A 36 2.98 -20.32 -21.42
C GLY A 36 2.08 -19.28 -22.09
N MET A 37 1.54 -18.32 -21.33
CA MET A 37 0.63 -17.29 -21.85
C MET A 37 1.35 -16.02 -22.33
N LEU A 38 2.62 -15.83 -21.98
CA LEU A 38 3.42 -14.66 -22.35
C LEU A 38 4.44 -15.03 -23.44
N ASN A 39 3.97 -15.19 -24.67
CA ASN A 39 4.79 -15.58 -25.82
C ASN A 39 6.10 -14.78 -25.91
N GLY A 40 7.24 -15.49 -25.90
CA GLY A 40 8.57 -14.92 -26.09
C GLY A 40 9.24 -14.36 -24.83
N ILE A 41 8.55 -14.26 -23.70
CA ILE A 41 9.15 -13.71 -22.46
C ILE A 41 10.25 -14.63 -21.91
N ASP A 42 10.13 -15.94 -22.11
CA ASP A 42 11.13 -16.92 -21.69
C ASP A 42 12.50 -16.72 -22.32
N ASN A 43 12.56 -16.04 -23.48
CA ASN A 43 13.82 -15.69 -24.12
C ASN A 43 14.55 -14.57 -23.37
N VAL A 44 13.84 -13.79 -22.55
CA VAL A 44 14.33 -12.58 -21.90
C VAL A 44 14.52 -12.78 -20.40
N VAL A 45 13.68 -13.56 -19.73
CA VAL A 45 13.66 -13.71 -18.26
C VAL A 45 13.44 -15.17 -17.86
N GLN A 46 13.98 -15.57 -16.71
CA GLN A 46 13.64 -16.82 -16.04
C GLN A 46 12.57 -16.55 -14.98
N LEU A 47 11.39 -17.13 -15.13
CA LEU A 47 10.30 -16.98 -14.16
C LEU A 47 10.32 -18.11 -13.12
N TYR A 48 10.11 -17.73 -11.87
CA TYR A 48 9.78 -18.63 -10.76
C TYR A 48 8.47 -18.15 -10.16
N GLY A 49 7.56 -19.06 -9.82
CA GLY A 49 6.28 -18.68 -9.25
C GLY A 49 5.81 -19.65 -8.20
N GLU A 50 5.12 -19.12 -7.20
CA GLU A 50 4.66 -19.84 -6.03
C GLU A 50 3.32 -19.27 -5.56
N SER A 51 2.37 -20.15 -5.24
CA SER A 51 1.13 -19.76 -4.59
C SER A 51 1.38 -19.70 -3.09
N LEU A 52 1.52 -18.50 -2.54
CA LEU A 52 1.80 -18.28 -1.12
C LEU A 52 0.52 -18.40 -0.29
N PHE A 53 -0.55 -17.78 -0.78
CA PHE A 53 -1.88 -17.77 -0.17
C PHE A 53 -2.96 -17.73 -1.25
N ASN A 54 -4.20 -17.99 -0.87
CA ASN A 54 -5.36 -17.86 -1.74
C ASN A 54 -6.50 -17.15 -1.00
N LEU A 55 -6.36 -15.84 -0.80
CA LEU A 55 -7.33 -15.02 -0.06
C LEU A 55 -7.87 -13.87 -0.90
N PRO A 56 -9.15 -13.50 -0.74
CA PRO A 56 -9.65 -12.20 -1.16
C PRO A 56 -8.82 -11.09 -0.50
N SER A 57 -8.57 -9.98 -1.21
CA SER A 57 -7.76 -8.86 -0.70
C SER A 57 -8.30 -8.28 0.61
N GLY A 58 -9.62 -8.28 0.82
CA GLY A 58 -10.25 -7.86 2.07
C GLY A 58 -10.01 -8.78 3.28
N HIS A 59 -9.47 -9.98 3.07
CA HIS A 59 -9.11 -10.93 4.14
C HIS A 59 -7.61 -10.95 4.43
N LEU A 60 -6.79 -10.19 3.69
CA LEU A 60 -5.37 -10.07 3.97
C LEU A 60 -5.14 -9.39 5.32
N LYS A 61 -4.13 -9.88 6.04
CA LYS A 61 -3.69 -9.37 7.34
C LYS A 61 -2.20 -9.05 7.30
N PHE A 62 -1.73 -8.26 8.26
CA PHE A 62 -0.32 -7.86 8.34
C PHE A 62 0.63 -9.05 8.49
N GLU A 63 0.25 -10.11 9.20
CA GLU A 63 1.04 -11.34 9.33
C GLU A 63 1.29 -12.00 7.97
N ILE A 64 0.27 -12.01 7.10
CA ILE A 64 0.36 -12.56 5.75
C ILE A 64 1.29 -11.71 4.89
N LEU A 65 1.20 -10.39 5.01
CA LEU A 65 2.10 -9.48 4.28
C LEU A 65 3.55 -9.62 4.76
N LEU A 66 3.80 -9.79 6.06
CA LEU A 66 5.15 -10.05 6.60
C LEU A 66 5.73 -11.37 6.07
N GLN A 67 4.93 -12.45 6.06
CA GLN A 67 5.34 -13.72 5.46
C GLN A 67 5.65 -13.57 3.96
N SER A 68 4.86 -12.76 3.25
CA SER A 68 5.08 -12.48 1.83
C SER A 68 6.37 -11.69 1.59
N ILE A 69 6.69 -10.72 2.46
CA ILE A 69 7.96 -9.98 2.42
C ILE A 69 9.14 -10.90 2.72
N GLN A 70 9.02 -11.78 3.72
CA GLN A 70 10.07 -12.76 4.04
C GLN A 70 10.34 -13.70 2.87
N TRP A 71 9.28 -14.19 2.21
CA TRP A 71 9.41 -14.97 0.99
C TRP A 71 10.11 -14.17 -0.11
N ALA A 72 9.68 -12.93 -0.36
CA ALA A 72 10.27 -12.07 -1.38
C ALA A 72 11.77 -11.80 -1.15
N VAL A 73 12.15 -11.52 0.11
CA VAL A 73 13.56 -11.37 0.53
C VAL A 73 14.37 -12.62 0.20
N LYS A 74 13.85 -13.81 0.52
CA LYS A 74 14.50 -15.09 0.20
C LYS A 74 14.67 -15.28 -1.31
N GLN A 75 13.72 -14.83 -2.13
CA GLN A 75 13.85 -14.93 -3.59
C GLN A 75 14.94 -14.01 -4.13
N VAL A 76 15.08 -12.80 -3.60
CA VAL A 76 16.18 -11.89 -3.92
C VAL A 76 17.53 -12.52 -3.52
N GLU A 77 17.62 -13.10 -2.33
CA GLU A 77 18.82 -13.82 -1.86
C GLU A 77 19.17 -15.04 -2.75
N ASN A 78 18.15 -15.66 -3.34
CA ASN A 78 18.28 -16.70 -4.36
C ASN A 78 18.48 -16.15 -5.78
N GLY A 79 18.93 -14.91 -5.92
CA GLY A 79 19.33 -14.28 -7.20
C GLY A 79 18.19 -13.72 -8.04
N ALA A 80 16.98 -13.53 -7.50
CA ALA A 80 15.93 -12.83 -8.23
C ALA A 80 16.31 -11.35 -8.42
N SER A 81 16.19 -10.85 -9.65
CA SER A 81 16.43 -9.44 -10.01
C SER A 81 15.27 -8.52 -9.60
N GLY A 82 14.11 -9.09 -9.32
CA GLY A 82 12.91 -8.43 -8.82
C GLY A 82 11.85 -9.45 -8.41
N VAL A 83 10.91 -9.03 -7.57
CA VAL A 83 9.83 -9.88 -7.06
C VAL A 83 8.49 -9.24 -7.37
N ILE A 84 7.52 -10.05 -7.76
CA ILE A 84 6.14 -9.65 -8.05
C ILE A 84 5.22 -10.37 -7.06
N LEU A 85 4.31 -9.63 -6.42
CA LEU A 85 3.21 -10.17 -5.63
C LEU A 85 1.88 -9.86 -6.30
N THR A 86 1.11 -10.89 -6.62
CA THR A 86 -0.22 -10.75 -7.21
C THR A 86 -1.29 -10.81 -6.13
N GLN A 87 -2.26 -9.90 -6.15
CA GLN A 87 -3.39 -9.91 -5.22
C GLN A 87 -4.66 -9.24 -5.79
N GLY A 88 -5.75 -9.28 -5.02
CA GLY A 88 -6.96 -8.50 -5.30
C GLY A 88 -6.74 -6.99 -5.11
N THR A 89 -7.52 -6.17 -5.79
CA THR A 89 -7.24 -4.73 -5.89
C THR A 89 -7.74 -3.89 -4.72
N ASP A 90 -8.65 -4.39 -3.87
CA ASP A 90 -9.33 -3.58 -2.85
C ASP A 90 -8.39 -3.05 -1.76
N THR A 91 -7.40 -3.84 -1.37
CA THR A 91 -6.40 -3.49 -0.34
C THR A 91 -4.98 -3.39 -0.91
N LEU A 92 -4.85 -3.32 -2.24
CA LEU A 92 -3.56 -3.27 -2.94
C LEU A 92 -2.74 -2.03 -2.54
N GLU A 93 -3.39 -0.88 -2.40
CA GLU A 93 -2.74 0.38 -1.98
C GLU A 93 -2.16 0.29 -0.55
N GLU A 94 -2.87 -0.38 0.35
CA GLU A 94 -2.48 -0.57 1.75
C GLU A 94 -1.36 -1.60 1.86
N SER A 95 -1.50 -2.73 1.16
CA SER A 95 -0.48 -3.78 1.15
C SER A 95 0.84 -3.30 0.56
N ALA A 96 0.80 -2.52 -0.54
CA ALA A 96 2.02 -1.99 -1.13
C ALA A 96 2.70 -1.00 -0.18
N PHE A 97 1.93 -0.15 0.49
CA PHE A 97 2.47 0.77 1.48
C PHE A 97 3.05 0.03 2.69
N PHE A 98 2.37 -1.01 3.18
CA PHE A 98 2.89 -1.88 4.23
C PHE A 98 4.24 -2.50 3.83
N CYS A 99 4.33 -3.08 2.62
CA CYS A 99 5.58 -3.65 2.12
C CYS A 99 6.68 -2.59 1.98
N GLU A 100 6.36 -1.37 1.55
CA GLU A 100 7.32 -0.26 1.42
C GLU A 100 8.01 0.06 2.75
N LEU A 101 7.28 -0.03 3.87
CA LEU A 101 7.85 0.23 5.20
C LEU A 101 8.88 -0.81 5.62
N PHE A 102 8.89 -2.02 5.04
CA PHE A 102 9.73 -3.13 5.51
C PHE A 102 10.64 -3.73 4.42
N TRP A 103 10.61 -3.19 3.20
CA TRP A 103 11.41 -3.66 2.07
C TRP A 103 12.78 -2.98 2.02
N ASP A 104 13.80 -3.73 2.44
CA ASP A 104 15.20 -3.29 2.59
C ASP A 104 16.11 -3.63 1.41
N LYS A 105 15.58 -4.24 0.34
CA LYS A 105 16.38 -4.66 -0.81
C LYS A 105 16.47 -3.57 -1.89
N PRO A 106 17.56 -3.53 -2.67
CA PRO A 106 17.68 -2.68 -3.85
C PRO A 106 16.83 -3.20 -5.03
N GLU A 107 16.56 -4.51 -5.10
CA GLU A 107 15.66 -5.10 -6.08
C GLU A 107 14.22 -4.59 -5.90
N PRO A 108 13.48 -4.31 -6.99
CA PRO A 108 12.10 -3.86 -6.88
C PRO A 108 11.19 -4.98 -6.35
N LEU A 109 10.30 -4.63 -5.43
CA LEU A 109 9.13 -5.43 -5.07
C LEU A 109 7.90 -4.78 -5.69
N ILE A 110 7.24 -5.51 -6.60
CA ILE A 110 6.11 -5.01 -7.37
C ILE A 110 4.84 -5.71 -6.90
N LEU A 111 3.83 -4.95 -6.52
CA LEU A 111 2.49 -5.49 -6.31
C LEU A 111 1.63 -5.18 -7.53
N MET A 112 0.79 -6.13 -7.92
CA MET A 112 -0.10 -5.96 -9.06
C MET A 112 -1.39 -6.76 -8.88
N GLY A 113 -2.40 -6.41 -9.67
CA GLY A 113 -3.69 -7.10 -9.69
C GLY A 113 -4.44 -6.87 -11.00
N ALA A 114 -5.73 -7.23 -11.00
CA ALA A 114 -6.66 -6.96 -12.09
C ALA A 114 -7.99 -6.48 -11.52
N MET A 115 -8.61 -5.53 -12.21
CA MET A 115 -9.96 -5.03 -11.98
C MET A 115 -11.01 -5.95 -12.59
N ARG A 116 -10.69 -6.64 -13.69
CA ARG A 116 -11.56 -7.62 -14.35
C ARG A 116 -11.13 -9.07 -14.10
N GLY A 117 -12.08 -9.98 -14.16
CA GLY A 117 -11.87 -11.41 -14.21
C GLY A 117 -11.11 -11.85 -15.46
N HIS A 118 -10.35 -12.93 -15.34
CA HIS A 118 -9.45 -13.41 -16.39
C HIS A 118 -10.14 -13.69 -17.73
N GLU A 119 -11.38 -14.19 -17.69
CA GLU A 119 -12.18 -14.56 -18.87
C GLU A 119 -13.01 -13.39 -19.44
N GLU A 120 -12.99 -12.22 -18.81
CA GLU A 120 -13.78 -11.08 -19.26
C GLU A 120 -13.18 -10.42 -20.51
N ILE A 121 -14.05 -9.91 -21.39
CA ILE A 121 -13.62 -9.11 -22.54
C ILE A 121 -12.89 -7.86 -22.04
N GLY A 122 -11.65 -7.69 -22.49
CA GLY A 122 -10.80 -6.58 -22.06
C GLY A 122 -10.12 -6.81 -20.71
N ALA A 123 -10.00 -8.06 -20.24
CA ALA A 123 -9.21 -8.40 -19.07
C ALA A 123 -7.74 -7.97 -19.21
N GLU A 124 -7.25 -7.27 -18.20
CA GLU A 124 -5.94 -6.61 -18.20
C GLU A 124 -4.89 -7.29 -17.30
N GLY A 125 -5.26 -8.38 -16.61
CA GLY A 125 -4.37 -9.07 -15.68
C GLY A 125 -3.05 -9.53 -16.29
N MET A 126 -3.09 -10.15 -17.48
CA MET A 126 -1.87 -10.57 -18.18
C MET A 126 -1.02 -9.40 -18.64
N ARG A 127 -1.66 -8.29 -19.04
CA ARG A 127 -0.93 -7.06 -19.40
C ARG A 127 -0.23 -6.46 -18.19
N ASN A 128 -0.92 -6.37 -17.05
CA ASN A 128 -0.33 -5.88 -15.82
C ASN A 128 0.82 -6.78 -15.36
N LEU A 129 0.70 -8.10 -15.50
CA LEU A 129 1.77 -9.05 -15.15
C LEU A 129 2.98 -8.88 -16.06
N TYR A 130 2.77 -8.79 -17.38
CA TYR A 130 3.83 -8.50 -18.35
C TYR A 130 4.57 -7.20 -18.01
N CYS A 131 3.86 -6.10 -17.77
CA CYS A 131 4.47 -4.83 -17.38
C CYS A 131 5.22 -4.92 -16.03
N SER A 132 4.70 -5.73 -15.09
CA SER A 132 5.37 -6.00 -13.82
C SER A 132 6.68 -6.76 -14.02
N ILE A 133 6.73 -7.73 -14.94
CA ILE A 133 7.96 -8.46 -15.30
C ILE A 133 8.99 -7.51 -15.91
N LEU A 134 8.57 -6.64 -16.84
CA LEU A 134 9.45 -5.62 -17.41
C LEU A 134 10.03 -4.70 -16.32
N CYS A 135 9.20 -4.26 -15.38
CA CYS A 135 9.65 -3.46 -14.24
C CYS A 135 10.62 -4.26 -13.36
N ALA A 136 10.37 -5.54 -13.11
CA ALA A 136 11.21 -6.39 -12.26
C ALA A 136 12.63 -6.62 -12.82
N ILE A 137 12.78 -6.65 -14.14
CA ILE A 137 14.08 -6.84 -14.81
C ILE A 137 14.78 -5.54 -15.21
N SER A 138 14.07 -4.40 -15.16
CA SER A 138 14.63 -3.11 -15.57
C SER A 138 15.69 -2.64 -14.56
N PRO A 139 16.94 -2.35 -15.00
CA PRO A 139 17.97 -1.79 -14.14
C PRO A 139 17.54 -0.47 -13.50
N ASN A 140 16.74 0.32 -14.22
CA ASN A 140 16.24 1.60 -13.74
C ASN A 140 15.21 1.45 -12.61
N SER A 141 14.69 0.26 -12.35
CA SER A 141 13.75 -0.01 -11.24
C SER A 141 14.44 -0.23 -9.90
N ARG A 142 15.77 -0.41 -9.88
CA ARG A 142 16.54 -0.64 -8.65
C ARG A 142 16.52 0.58 -7.73
N ASP A 143 16.59 0.32 -6.42
CA ASP A 143 16.60 1.31 -5.34
C ASP A 143 15.30 2.12 -5.19
N ARG A 144 14.25 1.75 -5.95
CA ARG A 144 12.95 2.44 -5.94
C ARG A 144 11.93 1.87 -4.96
N GLY A 145 12.29 0.80 -4.24
CA GLY A 145 11.44 0.20 -3.21
C GLY A 145 10.23 -0.52 -3.79
N VAL A 146 9.08 -0.30 -3.16
CA VAL A 146 7.84 -0.98 -3.53
C VAL A 146 7.00 -0.16 -4.50
N MET A 147 6.55 -0.82 -5.56
CA MET A 147 5.74 -0.21 -6.63
C MET A 147 4.44 -0.96 -6.85
N ILE A 148 3.42 -0.25 -7.32
CA ILE A 148 2.23 -0.86 -7.92
C ILE A 148 2.31 -0.68 -9.43
N VAL A 149 2.12 -1.76 -10.18
CA VAL A 149 2.06 -1.72 -11.65
C VAL A 149 0.66 -2.14 -12.10
N MET A 150 -0.08 -1.18 -12.65
CA MET A 150 -1.47 -1.35 -13.10
C MET A 150 -1.69 -0.47 -14.34
N ASN A 151 -2.34 -1.01 -15.37
CA ASN A 151 -2.76 -0.26 -16.55
C ASN A 151 -1.61 0.56 -17.18
N ASP A 152 -0.45 -0.09 -17.38
CA ASP A 152 0.80 0.50 -17.90
C ASP A 152 1.42 1.62 -17.05
N LYS A 153 0.84 1.94 -15.90
CA LYS A 153 1.34 2.97 -14.98
C LYS A 153 2.12 2.33 -13.85
N ILE A 154 3.19 3.02 -13.46
CA ILE A 154 4.00 2.68 -12.30
C ILE A 154 3.68 3.70 -11.21
N HIS A 155 3.19 3.21 -10.08
CA HIS A 155 2.86 4.02 -8.92
C HIS A 155 3.82 3.71 -7.78
N MET A 156 4.32 4.74 -7.09
CA MET A 156 4.98 4.55 -5.80
C MET A 156 3.95 4.11 -4.76
N ALA A 157 4.29 3.12 -3.94
CA ALA A 157 3.41 2.63 -2.88
C ALA A 157 2.86 3.76 -1.96
N ARG A 158 3.72 4.72 -1.59
CA ARG A 158 3.34 5.87 -0.75
C ARG A 158 2.30 6.81 -1.38
N TRP A 159 2.23 6.89 -2.71
CA TRP A 159 1.30 7.77 -3.43
C TRP A 159 0.11 7.08 -4.07
N ALA A 160 0.23 5.78 -4.39
CA ALA A 160 -0.81 5.01 -5.05
C ALA A 160 -2.14 5.03 -4.27
N ARG A 161 -3.25 5.28 -4.94
CA ARG A 161 -4.60 5.16 -4.38
C ARG A 161 -5.53 4.46 -5.37
N LYS A 162 -6.44 3.60 -4.90
CA LYS A 162 -7.56 3.08 -5.71
C LYS A 162 -8.69 4.12 -5.70
N SER A 163 -8.78 4.91 -6.76
CA SER A 163 -9.75 6.00 -6.92
C SER A 163 -11.02 5.61 -7.65
N HIS A 164 -11.11 4.39 -8.20
CA HIS A 164 -12.31 3.93 -8.89
C HIS A 164 -12.62 2.47 -8.53
N SER A 165 -13.91 2.14 -8.38
CA SER A 165 -14.37 0.80 -8.02
C SER A 165 -14.31 -0.21 -9.17
N LEU A 166 -14.60 0.22 -10.41
CA LEU A 166 -14.71 -0.65 -11.59
C LEU A 166 -13.75 -0.40 -12.77
N SER A 167 -13.24 0.84 -12.95
CA SER A 167 -12.40 1.18 -14.11
C SER A 167 -11.09 0.41 -14.09
N VAL A 168 -10.57 0.02 -15.26
CA VAL A 168 -9.20 -0.51 -15.36
C VAL A 168 -8.14 0.54 -15.01
N ASP A 169 -8.49 1.82 -15.19
CA ASP A 169 -7.68 2.95 -14.73
C ASP A 169 -8.04 3.35 -13.29
N ALA A 170 -8.17 2.37 -12.40
CA ALA A 170 -8.60 2.59 -11.01
C ALA A 170 -7.52 3.18 -10.10
N PHE A 171 -6.24 3.00 -10.42
CA PHE A 171 -5.14 3.45 -9.57
C PHE A 171 -4.61 4.81 -10.03
N CYS A 172 -4.46 5.73 -9.09
CA CYS A 172 -3.87 7.05 -9.33
C CYS A 172 -2.83 7.40 -8.26
N SER A 173 -2.14 8.53 -8.43
CA SER A 173 -1.15 9.02 -7.45
C SER A 173 -1.25 10.52 -7.20
N GLY A 174 -2.43 11.13 -7.43
CA GLY A 174 -2.66 12.57 -7.23
C GLY A 174 -1.64 13.44 -7.99
N GLY A 175 -1.46 13.17 -9.28
CA GLY A 175 -0.45 13.82 -10.13
C GLY A 175 1.01 13.35 -9.93
N LYS A 176 1.29 12.54 -8.90
CA LYS A 176 2.62 12.07 -8.52
C LYS A 176 2.92 10.68 -9.12
N ASN A 177 2.48 10.43 -10.36
CA ASN A 177 2.76 9.17 -11.04
C ASN A 177 4.27 9.00 -11.19
N TYR A 178 4.75 7.77 -11.02
CA TYR A 178 6.18 7.53 -10.91
C TYR A 178 6.84 7.26 -12.27
N GLY A 179 6.12 6.52 -13.11
CA GLY A 179 6.60 6.09 -14.41
C GLY A 179 5.51 5.46 -15.24
N PHE A 180 5.89 5.04 -16.44
CA PHE A 180 5.02 4.45 -17.43
C PHE A 180 5.76 3.33 -18.20
N ILE A 181 5.01 2.36 -18.72
CA ILE A 181 5.54 1.35 -19.63
C ILE A 181 5.07 1.69 -21.05
N ALA A 182 5.98 2.22 -21.87
CA ALA A 182 5.72 2.57 -23.27
C ALA A 182 6.49 1.62 -24.20
N GLU A 183 5.79 0.93 -25.10
CA GLU A 183 6.40 0.04 -26.10
C GLU A 183 7.37 -1.00 -25.49
N GLY A 184 7.02 -1.53 -24.31
CA GLY A 184 7.85 -2.50 -23.59
C GLY A 184 9.06 -1.89 -22.84
N LYS A 185 9.19 -0.56 -22.82
CA LYS A 185 10.23 0.16 -22.07
C LYS A 185 9.67 0.73 -20.77
N VAL A 186 10.44 0.56 -19.70
CA VAL A 186 10.12 1.09 -18.37
C VAL A 186 10.74 2.48 -18.25
N GLU A 187 9.89 3.49 -18.14
CA GLU A 187 10.29 4.90 -18.09
C GLU A 187 9.87 5.51 -16.75
N TYR A 188 10.80 6.16 -16.06
CA TYR A 188 10.53 6.87 -14.81
C TYR A 188 10.70 8.37 -15.03
N PHE A 189 9.76 9.16 -14.51
CA PHE A 189 9.82 10.62 -14.64
C PHE A 189 10.81 11.27 -13.67
N TYR A 190 11.18 10.57 -12.59
CA TYR A 190 12.03 11.09 -11.53
C TYR A 190 13.11 10.06 -11.13
N PRO A 191 14.25 10.51 -10.56
CA PRO A 191 15.21 9.64 -9.90
C PRO A 191 14.59 8.83 -8.74
N ALA A 192 15.31 7.82 -8.25
CA ALA A 192 14.92 7.13 -7.01
C ALA A 192 14.94 8.14 -5.85
N ILE A 193 13.84 8.20 -5.09
CA ILE A 193 13.68 9.14 -3.98
C ILE A 193 14.07 8.51 -2.65
N LYS A 194 14.26 9.35 -1.63
CA LYS A 194 14.56 8.90 -0.27
C LYS A 194 13.45 7.98 0.28
N ARG A 195 13.87 6.85 0.85
CA ARG A 195 12.99 5.88 1.52
C ARG A 195 13.36 5.77 2.99
N MET A 196 12.36 5.40 3.79
CA MET A 196 12.51 5.06 5.19
C MET A 196 12.03 3.63 5.34
N VAL A 197 12.96 2.74 5.70
CA VAL A 197 12.68 1.34 5.98
C VAL A 197 12.74 1.15 7.49
N LEU A 198 11.66 0.61 8.05
CA LEU A 198 11.50 0.35 9.47
C LEU A 198 11.97 -1.09 9.80
N PRO A 199 12.35 -1.35 11.06
CA PRO A 199 12.55 -2.70 11.54
C PRO A 199 11.30 -3.57 11.32
N LYS A 200 11.51 -4.83 10.92
CA LYS A 200 10.42 -5.79 10.77
C LYS A 200 9.85 -6.11 12.17
N PRO A 201 8.53 -6.04 12.37
CA PRO A 201 7.91 -6.30 13.67
C PRO A 201 7.99 -7.77 14.05
N SER A 202 8.11 -8.04 15.36
CA SER A 202 8.12 -9.39 15.94
C SER A 202 6.73 -9.93 16.26
N THR A 203 5.73 -9.06 16.42
CA THR A 203 4.32 -9.41 16.67
C THR A 203 3.41 -8.56 15.80
N CYS A 204 2.09 -8.78 15.82
CA CYS A 204 1.10 -7.95 15.13
C CYS A 204 -0.08 -7.61 16.04
N GLU A 205 0.18 -7.38 17.32
CA GLU A 205 -0.86 -7.30 18.35
C GLU A 205 -1.49 -5.91 18.48
N LYS A 206 -0.76 -4.86 18.09
CA LYS A 206 -1.20 -3.47 18.26
C LYS A 206 -2.34 -3.12 17.29
N LYS A 207 -3.30 -2.35 17.78
CA LYS A 207 -4.50 -1.96 17.03
C LYS A 207 -4.56 -0.46 16.88
N ILE A 208 -4.65 -0.01 15.63
CA ILE A 208 -4.83 1.41 15.31
C ILE A 208 -6.19 1.59 14.67
N PHE A 209 -7.03 2.40 15.31
CA PHE A 209 -8.34 2.72 14.78
C PHE A 209 -8.26 3.84 13.75
N LEU A 210 -9.04 3.71 12.69
CA LEU A 210 -9.23 4.77 11.70
C LEU A 210 -10.69 5.21 11.74
N TRP A 211 -10.92 6.46 12.12
CA TRP A 211 -12.23 7.08 12.13
C TRP A 211 -12.34 8.15 11.04
N GLU A 212 -13.53 8.28 10.45
CA GLU A 212 -13.81 9.32 9.46
C GLU A 212 -14.73 10.37 10.06
N GLN A 213 -14.25 11.61 10.08
CA GLN A 213 -15.04 12.76 10.48
C GLN A 213 -16.12 13.02 9.42
N THR A 214 -17.36 13.15 9.86
CA THR A 214 -18.51 13.39 8.98
C THR A 214 -19.33 14.58 9.47
N LEU A 215 -20.03 15.25 8.55
CA LEU A 215 -20.89 16.38 8.88
C LEU A 215 -22.04 15.90 9.78
N SER A 216 -22.15 16.47 10.97
CA SER A 216 -23.09 16.03 12.01
C SER A 216 -22.92 14.55 12.38
N GLY A 217 -21.70 14.03 12.28
CA GLY A 217 -21.35 12.67 12.68
C GLY A 217 -21.34 12.51 14.19
N ASP A 218 -21.65 11.30 14.65
CA ASP A 218 -21.59 10.94 16.07
C ASP A 218 -20.17 10.52 16.44
N ALA A 219 -19.47 11.36 17.21
CA ALA A 219 -18.09 11.15 17.63
C ALA A 219 -17.97 10.26 18.89
N ARG A 220 -19.07 9.86 19.53
CA ARG A 220 -19.04 9.08 20.79
C ARG A 220 -18.35 7.73 20.66
N VAL A 221 -18.19 7.21 19.45
CA VAL A 221 -17.34 6.03 19.21
C VAL A 221 -15.90 6.22 19.72
N LEU A 222 -15.41 7.48 19.76
CA LEU A 222 -14.07 7.81 20.25
C LEU A 222 -13.92 7.60 21.75
N GLU A 223 -15.00 7.64 22.54
CA GLU A 223 -14.96 7.30 23.98
C GLU A 223 -14.52 5.85 24.20
N TRP A 224 -14.88 4.94 23.28
CA TRP A 224 -14.43 3.54 23.33
C TRP A 224 -12.98 3.36 22.89
N ILE A 225 -12.41 4.29 22.11
CA ILE A 225 -11.06 4.10 21.56
C ILE A 225 -9.99 4.15 22.65
N GLU A 226 -10.20 5.01 23.65
CA GLU A 226 -9.24 5.33 24.71
C GLU A 226 -8.75 4.09 25.49
N ASP A 227 -9.60 3.08 25.66
CA ASP A 227 -9.31 1.90 26.49
C ASP A 227 -8.99 0.63 25.68
N TYR A 228 -9.20 0.63 24.36
CA TYR A 228 -9.18 -0.60 23.55
C TYR A 228 -8.25 -0.54 22.33
N GLN A 229 -7.68 0.62 22.02
CA GLN A 229 -6.80 0.83 20.87
C GLN A 229 -5.46 1.38 21.32
N ASP A 230 -4.42 1.15 20.52
CA ASP A 230 -3.06 1.61 20.79
C ASP A 230 -2.71 2.90 20.01
N GLY A 231 -3.63 3.39 19.20
CA GLY A 231 -3.52 4.65 18.47
C GLY A 231 -4.76 4.96 17.64
N LEU A 232 -4.89 6.23 17.27
CA LEU A 232 -6.04 6.75 16.53
C LEU A 232 -5.56 7.53 15.31
N VAL A 233 -6.16 7.23 14.16
CA VAL A 233 -6.08 8.06 12.97
C VAL A 233 -7.45 8.60 12.64
N ILE A 234 -7.55 9.90 12.36
CA ILE A 234 -8.79 10.54 11.93
C ILE A 234 -8.62 11.04 10.50
N SER A 235 -9.54 10.65 9.63
CA SER A 235 -9.77 11.28 8.33
C SER A 235 -10.63 12.52 8.55
N GLY A 236 -9.99 13.68 8.69
CA GLY A 236 -10.64 14.94 9.05
C GLY A 236 -11.25 15.70 7.87
N PHE A 237 -11.93 16.80 8.15
CA PHE A 237 -12.42 17.73 7.14
C PHE A 237 -11.28 18.52 6.48
N GLY A 238 -11.46 18.85 5.20
CA GLY A 238 -10.63 19.83 4.50
C GLY A 238 -9.14 19.57 4.71
N ALA A 239 -8.42 20.49 5.35
CA ALA A 239 -6.98 20.37 5.57
C ALA A 239 -6.61 19.71 6.91
N GLY A 240 -7.45 18.81 7.42
CA GLY A 240 -7.21 18.08 8.67
C GLY A 240 -7.85 18.73 9.90
N HIS A 241 -9.11 19.14 9.77
CA HIS A 241 -9.88 19.72 10.88
C HIS A 241 -10.94 18.75 11.39
N VAL A 242 -11.43 18.99 12.61
CA VAL A 242 -12.53 18.23 13.23
C VAL A 242 -13.57 19.18 13.79
N ASP A 243 -14.74 18.66 14.16
CA ASP A 243 -15.74 19.45 14.88
C ASP A 243 -15.40 19.59 16.38
N ILE A 244 -16.21 20.38 17.09
CA ILE A 244 -16.01 20.71 18.50
C ILE A 244 -16.13 19.47 19.39
N GLU A 245 -17.10 18.59 19.11
CA GLU A 245 -17.33 17.37 19.91
C GLU A 245 -16.12 16.43 19.82
N THR A 246 -15.66 16.20 18.59
CA THR A 246 -14.47 15.42 18.32
C THR A 246 -13.23 16.04 18.95
N ASN A 247 -13.04 17.36 18.81
CA ASN A 247 -11.91 18.06 19.43
C ASN A 247 -11.87 17.87 20.95
N ARG A 248 -13.04 17.92 21.61
CA ARG A 248 -13.16 17.68 23.04
C ARG A 248 -12.73 16.26 23.42
N LEU A 249 -13.19 15.24 22.68
CA LEU A 249 -12.85 13.84 22.94
C LEU A 249 -11.37 13.55 22.68
N ILE A 250 -10.78 14.13 21.62
CA ILE A 250 -9.34 14.00 21.34
C ILE A 250 -8.49 14.49 22.51
N GLY A 251 -8.94 15.52 23.24
CA GLY A 251 -8.22 16.11 24.36
C GLY A 251 -7.81 15.11 25.45
N SER A 252 -8.65 14.10 25.76
CA SER A 252 -8.27 13.01 26.68
C SER A 252 -7.46 11.92 25.98
N ILE A 253 -7.87 11.53 24.78
CA ILE A 253 -7.27 10.42 24.03
C ILE A 253 -5.79 10.65 23.74
N VAL A 254 -5.43 11.86 23.33
CA VAL A 254 -4.05 12.22 22.95
C VAL A 254 -3.06 12.15 24.11
N GLN A 255 -3.56 12.16 25.36
CA GLN A 255 -2.72 11.99 26.55
C GLN A 255 -2.37 10.52 26.82
N LYS A 256 -3.08 9.58 26.21
CA LYS A 256 -2.90 8.13 26.44
C LYS A 256 -2.32 7.39 25.25
N ILE A 257 -2.77 7.74 24.03
CA ILE A 257 -2.35 7.08 22.80
C ILE A 257 -2.04 8.12 21.71
N PRO A 258 -1.15 7.80 20.75
CA PRO A 258 -0.86 8.72 19.65
C PRO A 258 -2.10 8.94 18.77
N VAL A 259 -2.37 10.21 18.48
CA VAL A 259 -3.46 10.64 17.59
C VAL A 259 -2.87 11.32 16.36
N VAL A 260 -3.25 10.84 15.18
CA VAL A 260 -2.89 11.43 13.89
C VAL A 260 -4.15 11.94 13.20
N ILE A 261 -4.15 13.17 12.71
CA ILE A 261 -5.22 13.69 11.85
C ILE A 261 -4.67 13.83 10.43
N CYS A 262 -5.34 13.18 9.48
CA CYS A 262 -5.15 13.34 8.04
C CYS A 262 -6.27 14.19 7.44
N THR A 263 -6.06 14.64 6.20
CA THR A 263 -7.16 15.09 5.38
C THR A 263 -8.05 13.92 4.94
N GLY A 264 -9.37 14.12 4.90
CA GLY A 264 -10.34 13.26 4.21
C GLY A 264 -10.49 13.56 2.72
N THR A 265 -9.79 14.57 2.18
CA THR A 265 -9.75 14.86 0.75
C THR A 265 -8.91 13.84 -0.02
N THR A 266 -9.18 13.72 -1.32
CA THR A 266 -8.47 12.82 -2.22
C THR A 266 -6.98 13.17 -2.38
N ASP A 267 -6.61 14.43 -2.27
CA ASP A 267 -5.21 14.90 -2.32
C ASP A 267 -5.05 16.22 -1.56
N GLY A 268 -3.81 16.62 -1.33
CA GLY A 268 -3.43 17.80 -0.55
C GLY A 268 -2.91 17.42 0.84
N PRO A 269 -2.13 18.33 1.49
CA PRO A 269 -1.63 18.10 2.82
C PRO A 269 -2.62 18.58 3.88
N THR A 270 -2.45 18.09 5.10
CA THR A 270 -2.90 18.83 6.28
C THR A 270 -2.14 20.15 6.44
N VAL A 271 -2.80 21.17 7.01
CA VAL A 271 -2.15 22.44 7.36
C VAL A 271 -1.59 22.43 8.78
N TYR A 272 -0.79 23.44 9.13
CA TYR A 272 -0.11 23.51 10.44
C TYR A 272 -0.28 24.85 11.18
N ASN A 273 -0.65 25.95 10.50
CA ASN A 273 -0.68 27.27 11.13
C ASN A 273 -1.60 28.28 10.39
N THR A 274 -2.72 27.81 9.86
CA THR A 274 -3.68 28.61 9.07
C THR A 274 -4.88 29.02 9.93
N TYR A 275 -5.51 28.10 10.65
CA TYR A 275 -6.75 28.32 11.39
C TYR A 275 -6.59 28.07 12.89
N GLY A 276 -7.20 28.94 13.69
CA GLY A 276 -7.14 28.91 15.16
C GLY A 276 -8.49 28.71 15.86
N TYR A 277 -9.54 28.32 15.13
CA TYR A 277 -10.83 27.99 15.73
C TYR A 277 -10.77 26.61 16.43
N GLU A 278 -11.76 26.31 17.27
CA GLU A 278 -11.80 25.03 18.00
C GLU A 278 -11.95 23.83 17.04
N GLY A 279 -11.05 22.85 17.13
CA GLY A 279 -10.96 21.73 16.17
C GLY A 279 -10.13 22.03 14.92
N ALA A 280 -9.52 23.22 14.84
CA ALA A 280 -8.50 23.54 13.84
C ALA A 280 -7.10 23.10 14.29
N GLU A 281 -6.20 22.97 13.31
CA GLU A 281 -4.87 22.40 13.46
C GLU A 281 -4.00 23.09 14.52
N ILE A 282 -4.10 24.41 14.70
CA ILE A 282 -3.25 25.12 15.69
C ILE A 282 -3.58 24.64 17.12
N GLY A 283 -4.86 24.44 17.41
CA GLY A 283 -5.31 23.92 18.70
C GLY A 283 -4.97 22.44 18.87
N LEU A 284 -5.21 21.65 17.83
CA LEU A 284 -4.94 20.22 17.81
C LEU A 284 -3.43 19.90 17.98
N ILE A 285 -2.56 20.63 17.28
CA ILE A 285 -1.11 20.45 17.42
C ILE A 285 -0.66 20.79 18.83
N LYS A 286 -1.19 21.87 19.42
CA LYS A 286 -0.88 22.25 20.81
C LYS A 286 -1.33 21.20 21.83
N SER A 287 -2.38 20.44 21.56
CA SER A 287 -2.83 19.36 22.44
C SER A 287 -2.00 18.07 22.28
N GLY A 288 -1.11 18.00 21.28
CA GLY A 288 -0.24 16.84 21.03
C GLY A 288 -0.61 16.01 19.81
N VAL A 289 -1.63 16.42 19.04
CA VAL A 289 -2.03 15.73 17.80
C VAL A 289 -0.96 15.89 16.73
N ILE A 290 -0.74 14.82 15.97
CA ILE A 290 0.17 14.79 14.84
C ILE A 290 -0.60 15.00 13.55
N MET A 291 -0.16 15.96 12.74
CA MET A 291 -0.75 16.17 11.42
C MET A 291 -0.13 15.21 10.40
N GLY A 292 -0.98 14.55 9.61
CA GLY A 292 -0.62 13.48 8.66
C GLY A 292 0.11 13.96 7.40
N GLY A 293 0.19 15.27 7.18
CA GLY A 293 0.78 15.85 5.98
C GLY A 293 0.04 15.34 4.74
N TYR A 294 0.80 14.78 3.78
CA TYR A 294 0.27 14.23 2.53
C TYR A 294 -0.20 12.77 2.60
N LEU A 295 -0.01 12.08 3.74
CA LEU A 295 -0.48 10.71 3.87
C LEU A 295 -2.00 10.65 3.89
N SER A 296 -2.57 9.70 3.15
CA SER A 296 -3.96 9.31 3.35
C SER A 296 -4.14 8.69 4.73
N ALA A 297 -5.33 8.80 5.29
CA ALA A 297 -5.63 8.24 6.61
C ALA A 297 -5.37 6.71 6.67
N LYS A 298 -5.62 5.97 5.59
CA LYS A 298 -5.29 4.55 5.47
C LYS A 298 -3.79 4.26 5.61
N LYS A 299 -2.94 5.07 4.98
CA LYS A 299 -1.48 4.90 5.04
C LYS A 299 -0.91 5.41 6.37
N ALA A 300 -1.42 6.52 6.87
CA ALA A 300 -1.08 6.99 8.21
C ALA A 300 -1.40 5.94 9.28
N ARG A 301 -2.54 5.24 9.16
CA ARG A 301 -2.90 4.11 10.04
C ARG A 301 -1.85 3.00 10.02
N ILE A 302 -1.37 2.63 8.83
CA ILE A 302 -0.35 1.58 8.67
C ILE A 302 1.01 2.02 9.21
N LEU A 303 1.42 3.27 8.95
CA LEU A 303 2.67 3.81 9.49
C LEU A 303 2.61 3.91 11.02
N LEU A 304 1.52 4.44 11.56
CA LEU A 304 1.31 4.53 13.00
C LEU A 304 1.31 3.14 13.64
N TRP A 305 0.66 2.17 12.99
CA TRP A 305 0.70 0.78 13.43
C TRP A 305 2.14 0.26 13.45
N ALA A 306 2.91 0.46 12.40
CA ALA A 306 4.30 -0.01 12.32
C ALA A 306 5.17 0.58 13.44
N ILE A 307 4.99 1.87 13.76
CA ILE A 307 5.71 2.57 14.83
C ILE A 307 5.31 2.00 16.20
N VAL A 308 4.01 2.00 16.52
CA VAL A 308 3.50 1.58 17.83
C VAL A 308 3.75 0.09 18.07
N ASN A 309 3.58 -0.75 17.05
CA ASN A 309 3.80 -2.20 17.14
C ASN A 309 5.26 -2.58 17.36
N ASN A 310 6.20 -1.78 16.86
CA ASN A 310 7.62 -1.96 17.14
C ASN A 310 8.11 -1.25 18.41
N GLY A 311 7.24 -0.52 19.12
CA GLY A 311 7.63 0.32 20.26
C GLY A 311 8.62 1.43 19.88
N LEU A 312 8.52 1.96 18.66
CA LEU A 312 9.39 3.02 18.16
C LEU A 312 8.91 4.40 18.62
N ASP A 313 9.83 5.37 18.60
CA ASP A 313 9.52 6.77 18.89
C ASP A 313 8.54 7.33 17.83
N ILE A 314 7.52 8.04 18.31
CA ILE A 314 6.51 8.66 17.47
C ILE A 314 7.07 9.78 16.57
N GLU A 315 8.23 10.35 16.92
CA GLU A 315 8.95 11.30 16.05
C GLU A 315 9.26 10.71 14.67
N ILE A 316 9.39 9.39 14.54
CA ILE A 316 9.53 8.71 13.24
C ILE A 316 8.37 9.04 12.31
N PHE A 317 7.15 9.20 12.83
CA PHE A 317 6.00 9.59 12.01
C PHE A 317 6.23 10.97 11.38
N LYS A 318 6.69 11.93 12.18
CA LYS A 318 6.97 13.30 11.72
C LYS A 318 8.13 13.31 10.74
N ASP A 319 9.17 12.53 10.96
CA ASP A 319 10.31 12.41 10.06
C ASP A 319 9.93 11.74 8.73
N TYR A 320 9.05 10.73 8.77
CA TYR A 320 8.49 10.14 7.56
C TYR A 320 7.69 11.19 6.78
N SER A 321 6.82 11.96 7.46
CA SER A 321 6.01 13.02 6.85
C SER A 321 6.89 14.10 6.20
N LYS A 322 7.96 14.54 6.89
CA LYS A 322 8.94 15.48 6.32
C LYS A 322 9.67 14.89 5.10
N MET A 323 10.02 13.60 5.10
CA MET A 323 10.68 12.94 3.97
C MET A 323 9.82 12.92 2.69
N LEU A 324 8.50 13.06 2.79
CA LEU A 324 7.61 13.03 1.64
C LEU A 324 7.78 14.21 0.68
N VAL A 325 8.34 15.31 1.18
CA VAL A 325 8.60 16.54 0.43
C VAL A 325 10.07 16.92 0.60
N CYS A 326 10.70 17.38 -0.48
CA CYS A 326 12.09 17.81 -0.50
C CYS A 326 12.23 19.31 -0.30
#